data_AF-A0AAP2QBP6-F1
#
_entry.id   AF-A0AAP2QBP6-F1
#
_cell.length_a   1.000
_cell.length_b   1.000
_cell.length_c   1.000
_cell.angle_alpha   90.00
_cell.angle_beta   90.00
_cell.angle_gamma   90.00
#
_symmetry.space_group_name_H-M   'P 1'
#
loop_
_entity.id
_entity.type
_entity.pdbx_description
1 polymer ?
#
loop_
_entity_poly.entity_id
_entity_poly.type
_entity_poly.pdbx_seq_one_letter_code
_entity_poly.pdbx_strand_id
1 'polypeptide(L)' 'EVNTPLSKPITLLIKTNDQKIDEFLIENTSYIERFCNPEELVIASDITAPDLAMSAVLTGAEIYLPLAGLINIEEEIKRL' A
#
# COMPACT_ATOMS: atom_id res chain seq x y z
N GLU A 1 2.63 9.75 14.03
CA GLU A 1 1.51 8.82 13.81
C GLU A 1 0.57 9.44 12.79
N VAL A 2 0.38 8.79 11.63
CA VAL A 2 -0.47 9.28 10.54
C VAL A 2 -1.93 9.00 10.89
N ASN A 3 -2.63 10.01 11.41
CA ASN A 3 -4.07 10.01 11.70
C ASN A 3 -4.88 10.23 10.41
N THR A 4 -4.67 9.39 9.41
CA THR A 4 -5.46 9.44 8.17
C THR A 4 -6.70 8.56 8.38
N PRO A 5 -7.93 9.07 8.15
CA PRO A 5 -9.12 8.24 8.26
C PRO A 5 -9.00 7.04 7.31
N LEU A 6 -9.23 5.84 7.84
CA LEU A 6 -9.14 4.52 7.18
C LEU A 6 -9.97 4.38 5.89
N SER A 7 -10.72 5.40 5.50
CA SER A 7 -11.64 5.41 4.36
C SER A 7 -11.05 6.03 3.09
N LYS A 8 -9.85 6.62 3.12
CA LYS A 8 -9.24 7.13 1.88
C LYS A 8 -8.64 5.97 1.09
N PRO A 9 -8.95 5.88 -0.22
CA PRO A 9 -8.39 4.85 -1.07
C PRO A 9 -6.88 5.09 -1.21
N ILE A 10 -6.07 4.07 -0.94
CA ILE A 10 -4.60 4.15 -0.96
C ILE A 10 -4.00 3.15 -1.94
N THR A 11 -2.87 3.48 -2.56
CA THR A 11 -2.11 2.50 -3.35
C THR A 11 -1.26 1.62 -2.42
N LEU A 12 -1.33 0.31 -2.57
CA LEU A 12 -0.45 -0.65 -1.90
C LEU A 12 0.35 -1.43 -2.94
N LEU A 13 1.66 -1.44 -2.77
CA LEU A 13 2.57 -2.23 -3.60
C LEU A 13 3.26 -3.27 -2.71
N ILE A 14 3.14 -4.55 -3.00
CA ILE A 14 3.73 -5.62 -2.21
C ILE A 14 4.69 -6.43 -3.07
N LYS A 15 5.98 -6.27 -2.79
CA LYS A 15 7.04 -7.01 -3.44
C LYS A 15 7.25 -8.35 -2.77
N THR A 16 7.15 -9.43 -3.51
CA THR A 16 7.29 -10.80 -2.98
C THR A 16 8.60 -11.40 -3.47
N ASN A 17 9.41 -11.94 -2.55
CA ASN A 17 10.67 -12.62 -2.93
C ASN A 17 10.56 -14.15 -2.86
N ASP A 18 9.42 -14.68 -2.41
CA ASP A 18 9.14 -16.11 -2.31
C ASP A 18 7.73 -16.40 -2.86
N GLN A 19 7.64 -17.43 -3.71
CA GLN A 19 6.37 -17.84 -4.34
C GLN A 19 5.31 -18.23 -3.29
N LYS A 20 5.71 -18.82 -2.16
CA LYS A 20 4.76 -19.17 -1.09
C LYS A 20 4.12 -17.94 -0.46
N ILE A 21 4.89 -16.86 -0.32
CA ILE A 21 4.39 -15.60 0.22
C ILE A 21 3.50 -14.90 -0.79
N ASP A 22 3.84 -14.99 -2.07
CA ASP A 22 3.01 -14.51 -3.18
C ASP A 22 1.62 -15.16 -3.16
N GLU A 23 1.58 -16.50 -3.20
CA GLU A 23 0.32 -17.26 -3.12
C GLU A 23 -0.45 -16.93 -1.83
N PHE A 24 0.24 -16.85 -0.69
CA PHE A 24 -0.39 -16.49 0.58
C PHE A 24 -1.02 -15.10 0.55
N LEU A 25 -0.35 -14.09 -0.03
CA LEU A 25 -0.87 -12.74 -0.13
C LEU A 25 -2.02 -12.64 -1.13
N ILE A 26 -1.94 -13.37 -2.25
CA ILE A 26 -3.04 -13.46 -3.22
C ILE A 26 -4.27 -14.11 -2.57
N GLU A 27 -4.12 -15.24 -1.88
CA GLU A 27 -5.22 -15.91 -1.18
C GLU A 27 -5.84 -15.03 -0.09
N ASN A 28 -5.01 -14.22 0.58
CA ASN A 28 -5.45 -13.31 1.65
C ASN A 28 -5.68 -11.86 1.16
N THR A 29 -5.69 -11.62 -0.15
CA THR A 29 -5.86 -10.27 -0.71
C THR A 29 -7.16 -9.63 -0.24
N SER A 30 -8.23 -10.42 -0.12
CA SER A 30 -9.51 -9.93 0.38
C SER A 30 -9.45 -9.35 1.81
N TYR A 31 -8.50 -9.81 2.65
CA TYR A 31 -8.26 -9.19 3.95
C TYR A 31 -7.60 -7.82 3.79
N ILE A 32 -6.58 -7.72 2.94
CA ILE A 32 -5.89 -6.46 2.66
C ILE A 32 -6.88 -5.43 2.12
N GLU A 33 -7.75 -5.83 1.22
CA GLU A 33 -8.77 -4.94 0.66
C GLU A 33 -9.75 -4.43 1.71
N ARG A 34 -10.21 -5.29 2.62
CA ARG A 34 -11.18 -4.92 3.67
C ARG A 34 -10.58 -4.04 4.76
N PHE A 35 -9.30 -4.18 5.07
CA PHE A 35 -8.64 -3.43 6.15
C PHE A 35 -7.94 -2.16 5.66
N CYS A 36 -7.36 -2.18 4.46
CA CYS A 36 -6.60 -1.07 3.91
C CYS A 36 -7.36 -0.26 2.87
N ASN A 37 -8.55 -0.71 2.43
CA ASN A 37 -9.36 -0.08 1.39
C ASN A 37 -8.50 0.47 0.22
N PRO A 38 -7.60 -0.35 -0.37
CA PRO A 38 -6.67 0.13 -1.36
C PRO A 38 -7.40 0.49 -2.66
N GLU A 39 -7.02 1.60 -3.27
CA GLU A 39 -7.44 1.95 -4.64
C GLU A 39 -6.85 0.97 -5.65
N GLU A 40 -5.58 0.61 -5.40
CA GLU A 40 -4.78 -0.22 -6.25
C GLU A 40 -3.89 -1.08 -5.36
N LEU A 41 -3.96 -2.39 -5.56
CA LEU A 41 -3.11 -3.38 -4.91
C LEU A 41 -2.32 -4.11 -5.98
N VAL A 42 -0.99 -3.98 -5.92
CA VAL A 42 -0.08 -4.68 -6.82
C VAL A 42 0.76 -5.64 -6.00
N ILE A 43 0.64 -6.93 -6.30
CA ILE A 43 1.49 -7.98 -5.72
C ILE A 43 2.33 -8.55 -6.86
N ALA A 44 3.64 -8.37 -6.78
CA ALA A 44 4.57 -8.89 -7.79
C ALA A 44 5.98 -9.00 -7.21
N SER A 45 6.79 -9.90 -7.76
CA SER A 45 8.20 -10.03 -7.36
C SER A 45 9.09 -8.92 -7.91
N ASP A 46 8.67 -8.28 -9.00
CA ASP A 46 9.38 -7.18 -9.66
C ASP A 46 8.64 -5.85 -9.45
N ILE A 47 8.58 -5.39 -8.20
CA ILE A 47 8.07 -4.06 -7.87
C ILE A 47 9.24 -3.10 -7.67
N THR A 48 9.13 -1.94 -8.31
CA THR A 48 10.02 -0.80 -8.07
C THR A 48 9.48 0.01 -6.89
N ALA A 49 10.29 0.14 -5.84
CA ALA A 49 9.94 0.96 -4.69
C ALA A 49 9.84 2.44 -5.13
N PRO A 50 8.74 3.15 -4.81
CA PRO A 50 8.63 4.58 -5.07
C PRO A 50 9.62 5.38 -4.20
N ASP A 51 10.16 6.47 -4.73
CA ASP A 51 11.14 7.33 -4.05
C ASP A 51 10.59 7.93 -2.74
N LEU A 52 9.28 8.25 -2.73
CA LEU A 52 8.55 8.80 -1.57
C LEU A 52 7.45 7.82 -1.12
N ALA A 53 7.87 6.70 -0.53
CA ALA A 53 6.97 5.71 0.05
C ALA A 53 7.40 5.32 1.46
N MET A 54 6.42 4.99 2.31
CA MET A 54 6.70 4.26 3.53
C MET A 54 6.83 2.78 3.18
N SER A 55 7.96 2.17 3.53
CA SER A 55 8.21 0.75 3.31
C SER A 55 8.18 -0.04 4.61
N ALA A 56 7.60 -1.24 4.59
CA ALA A 56 7.69 -2.21 5.67
C ALA A 56 8.25 -3.53 5.13
N VAL A 57 9.35 -4.00 5.70
CA VAL A 57 9.98 -5.26 5.32
C VAL A 57 9.45 -6.37 6.22
N LEU A 58 8.93 -7.42 5.60
CA LEU A 58 8.46 -8.66 6.21
C LEU A 58 9.38 -9.80 5.76
N THR A 59 9.33 -10.93 6.47
CA THR A 59 10.10 -12.11 6.09
C THR A 59 9.56 -12.68 4.77
N GLY A 60 10.20 -12.34 3.64
CA GLY A 60 9.84 -12.82 2.31
C GLY A 60 8.97 -11.87 1.47
N ALA A 61 8.64 -10.68 1.99
CA ALA A 61 7.95 -9.63 1.23
C ALA A 61 8.30 -8.22 1.72
N GLU A 62 8.20 -7.23 0.84
CA GLU A 62 8.35 -5.81 1.16
C GLU A 62 7.07 -5.08 0.76
N ILE A 63 6.47 -4.35 1.68
CA ILE A 63 5.28 -3.54 1.41
C ILE A 63 5.72 -2.11 1.22
N TYR A 64 5.28 -1.47 0.15
CA TYR A 64 5.47 -0.05 -0.12
C TYR A 64 4.11 0.65 -0.18
N LEU A 65 4.03 1.74 0.56
CA LEU A 65 2.86 2.60 0.64
C LEU A 65 3.29 3.99 0.17
N PRO A 66 3.03 4.35 -1.10
CA PRO A 66 3.37 5.65 -1.66
C PRO A 66 2.68 6.76 -0.85
N LEU A 67 3.45 7.78 -0.46
CA LEU A 67 2.89 8.94 0.26
C LEU A 67 2.03 9.82 -0.66
N ALA A 68 2.16 9.65 -1.98
CA ALA A 68 1.50 10.43 -3.02
C ALA A 68 -0.04 10.35 -3.02
N GLY A 69 -0.67 9.42 -2.27
CA GLY A 69 -2.12 9.33 -2.09
C GLY A 69 -2.62 9.63 -0.67
N LEU A 70 -1.72 9.77 0.30
CA LEU A 70 -2.07 10.04 1.71
C LEU A 70 -2.26 11.53 2.02
N ILE A 71 -1.62 12.40 1.25
CA ILE A 71 -1.73 13.85 1.39
C ILE A 71 -2.83 14.32 0.45
N ASN A 72 -3.97 14.66 1.03
CA ASN A 72 -5.07 15.28 0.31
C ASN A 72 -4.74 16.76 0.08
N ILE A 73 -3.87 17.05 -0.91
CA ILE A 73 -3.56 18.44 -1.31
C ILE A 73 -4.86 19.20 -1.67
N GLU A 74 -5.93 18.49 -2.08
CA GLU A 74 -7.23 19.10 -2.37
C GLU A 74 -7.96 19.63 -1.12
N GLU A 75 -7.77 19.05 0.06
CA GLU A 75 -8.38 19.57 1.30
C GLU A 75 -7.67 20.81 1.84
N GLU A 76 -6.38 21.01 1.53
CA GLU A 76 -5.65 22.23 1.89
C GLU A 76 -6.09 23.42 1.01
N ILE A 77 -6.42 23.17 -0.27
CA ILE A 77 -6.84 24.22 -1.21
C ILE A 77 -8.25 24.75 -0.90
N LYS A 78 -9.12 23.97 -0.25
CA LYS A 78 -10.47 24.42 0.16
C LYS A 78 -10.50 25.33 1.39
N ARG A 79 -9.36 25.54 2.05
CA ARG A 79 -9.23 26.47 3.20
C ARG A 79 -8.79 27.88 2.82
N LEU A 80 -8.57 28.18 1.54
CA LEU A 80 -8.29 29.53 1.03
C LEU A 80 -9.55 30.21 0.48
#